data_AF-A0A1H0AM64-F1
#
_entry.id   AF-A0A1H0AM64-F1
#
_cell.length_a   1.000
_cell.length_b   1.000
_cell.length_c   1.000
_cell.angle_alpha   90.00
_cell.angle_beta   90.00
_cell.angle_gamma   90.00
#
_symmetry.space_group_name_H-M   'P 1'
#
loop_
_entity.id
_entity.type
_entity.pdbx_description
1 polymer ?
#
loop_
_entity_poly.entity_id
_entity_poly.type
_entity_poly.pdbx_seq_one_letter_code
_entity_poly.pdbx_strand_id
1 'polypeptide(L)'
;MHADLSTDVMTSFKRVRSTLRSALAEVISRLQAANEEKAGLPRLLRTSEESELTSVLRKATSTLQSARKHLVDIKAEGRLSQPIAWFKASQAVKAAEQGLDDQKRAASSASESARRTQHVAAHNLKVETVAGQIKVLEQTIDQAVAWRASAQQLHAQLDLLEQALLRHGWVSANTAAVLENVLLYLTRRDIAAARQVSANLRFQMMPSQAQIAQWQEETEGFLAVARNEGSVGFTAQASFTSIVHDASALVLAGCVPSVRSDVQQDAEPADRWYHLAHQLTRPDHVVHWVQWALYWANFQTAQRFSKDQSLAHAHEEHSTGGLLSNLRSESERWAGPKIDAMGYPEVTSFLGTLALGGTAAEAHLGADFGIIVDINVGGLVVRKVALVQGKVSKNGKADIASKPTGPMKLTQLEKLHDPQRDFYAFYHRGLRGASIPWPTVNRACALTTPTTDLRAAQIIISTRESGWDWPSFIAFGLCSDTSGVGRMLEEHEDALAVLSSGRRELLPGRLIVVAAGGGDYSLELQHRVSQHYKTMGTSYRRDRDKDHGPKNRGQGLSR
;
A
#
# COMPACT_ATOMS: atom_id res chain seq x y z
N MET A 1 -4.84 -16.23 14.86
CA MET A 1 -4.82 -14.92 15.56
C MET A 1 -5.35 -13.74 14.75
N HIS A 2 -5.54 -13.81 13.41
CA HIS A 2 -6.07 -12.68 12.63
C HIS A 2 -7.60 -12.43 12.73
N ALA A 3 -8.39 -13.44 13.11
CA ALA A 3 -9.86 -13.33 13.13
C ALA A 3 -10.39 -12.40 14.25
N ASP A 4 -9.78 -12.43 15.44
CA ASP A 4 -10.22 -11.61 16.58
C ASP A 4 -9.89 -10.13 16.39
N LEU A 5 -8.68 -9.83 15.89
CA LEU A 5 -8.25 -8.46 15.55
C LEU A 5 -9.13 -7.81 14.49
N SER A 6 -9.63 -8.58 13.50
CA SER A 6 -10.48 -8.04 12.44
C SER A 6 -11.87 -7.62 12.95
N THR A 7 -12.43 -8.37 13.91
CA THR A 7 -13.78 -8.14 14.44
C THR A 7 -13.83 -6.88 15.32
N ASP A 8 -12.83 -6.70 16.18
CA ASP A 8 -12.73 -5.51 17.05
C ASP A 8 -12.46 -4.25 16.23
N VAL A 9 -11.54 -4.31 15.26
CA VAL A 9 -11.24 -3.18 14.37
C VAL A 9 -12.48 -2.78 13.57
N MET A 10 -13.21 -3.74 12.99
CA MET A 10 -14.42 -3.47 12.23
C MET A 10 -15.52 -2.85 13.12
N THR A 11 -15.64 -3.29 14.36
CA THR A 11 -16.61 -2.74 15.32
C THR A 11 -16.27 -1.30 15.67
N SER A 12 -15.03 -1.00 16.03
CA SER A 12 -14.56 0.36 16.31
C SER A 12 -14.68 1.26 15.08
N PHE A 13 -14.36 0.76 13.89
CA PHE A 13 -14.53 1.47 12.62
C PHE A 13 -15.98 1.89 12.38
N LYS A 14 -16.93 0.96 12.52
CA LYS A 14 -18.37 1.25 12.37
C LYS A 14 -18.85 2.32 13.35
N ARG A 15 -18.38 2.27 14.61
CA ARG A 15 -18.71 3.29 15.63
C ARG A 15 -18.17 4.67 15.27
N VAL A 16 -16.92 4.76 14.83
CA VAL A 16 -16.31 6.01 14.35
C VAL A 16 -17.10 6.58 13.16
N ARG A 17 -17.40 5.75 12.15
CA ARG A 17 -18.18 6.15 10.97
C ARG A 17 -19.56 6.70 11.34
N SER A 18 -20.28 5.97 12.20
CA SER A 18 -21.60 6.39 12.68
C SER A 18 -21.52 7.72 13.44
N THR A 19 -20.54 7.87 14.33
CA THR A 19 -20.38 9.09 15.15
C THR A 19 -19.99 10.29 14.28
N LEU A 20 -19.07 10.10 13.32
CA LEU A 20 -18.69 11.14 12.37
C LEU A 20 -19.89 11.58 11.52
N ARG A 21 -20.68 10.63 11.01
CA ARG A 21 -21.88 10.93 10.20
C ARG A 21 -22.91 11.72 11.01
N SER A 22 -23.19 11.31 12.25
CA SER A 22 -24.12 12.03 13.13
C SER A 22 -23.63 13.44 13.48
N ALA A 23 -22.34 13.58 13.84
CA ALA A 23 -21.75 14.88 14.13
C ALA A 23 -21.76 15.81 12.91
N LEU A 24 -21.47 15.29 11.71
CA LEU A 24 -21.53 16.04 10.48
C LEU A 24 -22.95 16.51 10.15
N ALA A 25 -23.96 15.65 10.33
CA ALA A 25 -25.36 16.03 10.14
C ALA A 25 -25.78 17.16 11.09
N GLU A 26 -25.37 17.10 12.35
CA GLU A 26 -25.63 18.17 13.33
C GLU A 26 -24.96 19.49 12.93
N VAL A 27 -23.69 19.45 12.50
CA VAL A 27 -22.95 20.66 12.07
C VAL A 27 -23.58 21.26 10.82
N ILE A 28 -24.02 20.45 9.85
CA ILE A 28 -24.73 20.92 8.67
C ILE A 28 -26.06 21.60 9.06
N SER A 29 -26.83 21.00 9.97
CA SER A 29 -28.08 21.59 10.47
C SER A 29 -27.84 22.93 11.18
N ARG A 30 -26.82 23.02 12.05
CA ARG A 30 -26.43 24.28 12.71
C ARG A 30 -25.97 25.35 11.73
N LEU A 31 -25.21 24.96 10.70
CA LEU A 31 -24.78 25.86 9.64
C LEU A 31 -25.97 26.41 8.86
N GLN A 32 -26.97 25.58 8.54
CA GLN A 32 -28.20 26.01 7.87
C GLN A 32 -28.98 26.98 8.75
N ALA A 33 -29.22 26.63 10.02
CA ALA A 33 -29.93 27.48 10.97
C ALA A 33 -29.23 28.84 11.18
N ALA A 34 -27.89 28.86 11.32
CA ALA A 34 -27.14 30.10 11.48
C ALA A 34 -27.19 31.00 10.23
N ASN A 35 -27.20 30.40 9.03
CA ASN A 35 -27.36 31.15 7.79
C ASN A 35 -28.77 31.72 7.63
N GLU A 36 -29.81 30.95 7.98
CA GLU A 36 -31.20 31.41 7.97
C GLU A 36 -31.43 32.54 8.98
N GLU A 37 -30.90 32.40 10.20
CA GLU A 37 -30.97 33.43 11.24
C GLU A 37 -30.25 34.71 10.79
N LYS A 38 -29.04 34.59 10.23
CA LYS A 38 -28.28 35.73 9.69
C LYS A 38 -29.04 36.41 8.55
N ALA A 39 -29.70 35.64 7.67
CA ALA A 39 -30.49 36.18 6.57
C ALA A 39 -31.77 36.89 7.05
N GLY A 40 -32.34 36.46 8.19
CA GLY A 40 -33.51 37.07 8.82
C GLY A 40 -33.21 38.35 9.61
N LEU A 41 -31.94 38.63 9.94
CA LEU A 41 -31.57 39.84 10.67
C LEU A 41 -31.70 41.11 9.80
N PRO A 42 -32.29 42.21 10.34
CA PRO A 42 -32.47 43.43 9.58
C PRO A 42 -31.14 44.14 9.31
N ARG A 43 -30.97 44.65 8.10
CA ARG A 43 -29.83 45.52 7.75
C ARG A 43 -30.09 46.94 8.24
N LEU A 44 -29.66 47.22 9.47
CA LEU A 44 -29.80 48.54 10.09
C LEU A 44 -28.53 49.36 9.91
N LEU A 45 -28.69 50.66 9.65
CA LEU A 45 -27.60 51.64 9.63
C LEU A 45 -27.72 52.57 10.84
N ARG A 46 -26.59 53.07 11.34
CA ARG A 46 -26.58 54.10 12.38
C ARG A 46 -27.26 55.37 11.87
N THR A 47 -27.95 56.05 12.77
CA THR A 47 -28.61 57.35 12.51
C THR A 47 -27.99 58.44 13.38
N SER A 48 -28.23 59.70 13.04
CA SER A 48 -27.79 60.88 13.78
C SER A 48 -28.97 61.80 14.10
N GLU A 49 -28.81 62.70 15.07
CA GLU A 49 -29.84 63.69 15.39
C GLU A 49 -30.19 64.56 14.18
N GLU A 50 -29.19 64.96 13.39
CA GLU A 50 -29.37 65.74 12.17
C GLU A 50 -30.17 64.96 11.10
N SER A 51 -29.94 63.65 10.98
CA SER A 51 -30.70 62.79 10.06
C SER A 51 -32.16 62.64 10.48
N GLU A 52 -32.41 62.46 11.78
CA GLU A 52 -33.77 62.41 12.35
C GLU A 52 -34.48 63.77 12.24
N LEU A 53 -33.78 64.88 12.49
CA LEU A 53 -34.30 66.23 12.30
C LEU A 53 -34.69 66.46 10.83
N THR A 54 -33.84 66.05 9.90
CA THR A 54 -34.12 66.09 8.46
C THR A 54 -35.35 65.24 8.10
N SER A 55 -35.51 64.08 8.75
CA SER A 55 -36.68 63.21 8.59
C SER A 55 -37.97 63.88 9.07
N VAL A 56 -37.94 64.52 10.25
CA VAL A 56 -39.07 65.27 10.82
C VAL A 56 -39.46 66.46 9.94
N LEU A 57 -38.47 67.21 9.43
CA LEU A 57 -38.69 68.38 8.58
C LEU A 57 -38.96 68.02 7.11
N ARG A 58 -38.87 66.74 6.72
CA ARG A 58 -38.95 66.30 5.32
C ARG A 58 -40.24 66.75 4.65
N LYS A 59 -41.39 66.63 5.33
CA LYS A 59 -42.69 66.99 4.77
C LYS A 59 -42.80 68.49 4.52
N ALA A 60 -42.46 69.33 5.50
CA ALA A 60 -42.47 70.79 5.32
C ALA A 60 -41.45 71.26 4.28
N THR A 61 -40.28 70.62 4.25
CA THR A 61 -39.24 70.91 3.24
C THR A 61 -39.71 70.54 1.83
N SER A 62 -40.38 69.40 1.66
CA SER A 62 -41.01 68.99 0.40
C SER A 62 -42.15 69.93 -0.01
N THR A 63 -43.02 70.33 0.92
CA THR A 63 -44.09 71.31 0.66
C THR A 63 -43.52 72.64 0.20
N LEU A 64 -42.45 73.12 0.82
CA LEU A 64 -41.76 74.34 0.39
C LEU A 64 -41.12 74.18 -1.00
N GLN A 65 -40.47 73.05 -1.28
CA GLN A 65 -39.90 72.77 -2.60
C GLN A 65 -40.98 72.72 -3.70
N SER A 66 -42.10 72.04 -3.44
CA SER A 66 -43.25 71.99 -4.36
C SER A 66 -43.87 73.37 -4.59
N ALA A 67 -44.07 74.17 -3.54
CA ALA A 67 -44.58 75.53 -3.66
C ALA A 67 -43.62 76.44 -4.45
N ARG A 68 -42.30 76.32 -4.21
CA ARG A 68 -41.27 77.07 -4.95
C ARG A 68 -41.22 76.65 -6.42
N LYS A 69 -41.29 75.36 -6.70
CA LYS A 69 -41.35 74.83 -8.07
C LYS A 69 -42.59 75.36 -8.81
N HIS A 70 -43.75 75.28 -8.19
CA HIS A 70 -45.00 75.81 -8.76
C HIS A 70 -44.92 77.32 -9.04
N LEU A 71 -44.28 78.10 -8.16
CA LEU A 71 -44.04 79.52 -8.41
C LEU A 71 -43.06 79.78 -9.57
N VAL A 72 -42.05 78.91 -9.76
CA VAL A 72 -41.12 78.98 -10.89
C VAL A 72 -41.82 78.63 -12.21
N ASP A 73 -42.67 77.60 -12.20
CA ASP A 73 -43.46 77.20 -13.38
C ASP A 73 -44.38 78.33 -13.83
N ILE A 74 -45.10 78.98 -12.90
CA ILE A 74 -45.93 80.16 -13.19
C ILE A 74 -45.10 81.36 -13.69
N LYS A 75 -43.84 81.50 -13.24
CA LYS A 75 -42.93 82.55 -13.75
C LYS A 75 -42.49 82.27 -15.20
N ALA A 76 -42.32 81.01 -15.57
CA ALA A 76 -41.93 80.60 -16.92
C ALA A 76 -43.06 80.80 -17.94
N GLU A 77 -44.32 80.68 -17.52
CA GLU A 77 -45.52 80.93 -18.35
C GLU A 77 -45.84 82.44 -18.55
N GLY A 78 -45.05 83.33 -17.93
CA GLY A 78 -45.16 84.78 -18.06
C GLY A 78 -45.81 85.45 -16.86
N ARG A 79 -45.05 86.25 -16.12
CA ARG A 79 -45.48 86.91 -14.87
C ARG A 79 -46.70 87.84 -15.03
N LEU A 80 -46.96 88.32 -16.25
CA LEU A 80 -48.05 89.23 -16.61
C LEU A 80 -49.27 88.51 -17.20
N SER A 81 -49.16 87.23 -17.58
CA SER A 81 -50.27 86.46 -18.19
C SER A 81 -51.21 85.86 -17.13
N GLN A 82 -50.74 85.64 -15.89
CA GLN A 82 -51.55 85.09 -14.78
C GLN A 82 -51.24 85.74 -13.40
N PRO A 83 -51.57 87.03 -13.18
CA PRO A 83 -51.20 87.76 -11.96
C PRO A 83 -51.86 87.18 -10.68
N ILE A 84 -53.09 86.68 -10.79
CA ILE A 84 -53.81 86.06 -9.65
C ILE A 84 -53.14 84.73 -9.26
N ALA A 85 -52.72 83.92 -10.24
CA ALA A 85 -52.03 82.66 -9.99
C ALA A 85 -50.65 82.91 -9.35
N TRP A 86 -49.91 83.92 -9.83
CA TRP A 86 -48.64 84.33 -9.25
C TRP A 86 -48.76 84.80 -7.79
N PHE A 87 -49.79 85.60 -7.49
CA PHE A 87 -50.05 86.07 -6.12
C PHE A 87 -50.38 84.90 -5.19
N LYS A 88 -51.29 83.99 -5.61
CA LYS A 88 -51.65 82.79 -4.85
C LYS A 88 -50.45 81.85 -4.64
N ALA A 89 -49.62 81.64 -5.67
CA ALA A 89 -48.41 80.82 -5.55
C ALA A 89 -47.35 81.47 -4.66
N SER A 90 -47.19 82.79 -4.72
CA SER A 90 -46.27 83.52 -3.81
C SER A 90 -46.76 83.47 -2.36
N GLN A 91 -48.08 83.57 -2.14
CA GLN A 91 -48.69 83.41 -0.83
C GLN A 91 -48.52 81.96 -0.31
N ALA A 92 -48.65 80.96 -1.18
CA ALA A 92 -48.40 79.56 -0.85
C ALA A 92 -46.94 79.29 -0.48
N VAL A 93 -45.97 79.92 -1.17
CA VAL A 93 -44.55 79.85 -0.77
C VAL A 93 -44.35 80.48 0.60
N LYS A 94 -44.88 81.69 0.86
CA LYS A 94 -44.78 82.33 2.18
C LYS A 94 -45.40 81.49 3.29
N ALA A 95 -46.57 80.90 3.03
CA ALA A 95 -47.23 80.00 3.99
C ALA A 95 -46.41 78.73 4.23
N ALA A 96 -45.78 78.17 3.20
CA ALA A 96 -44.89 77.01 3.34
C ALA A 96 -43.56 77.36 4.06
N GLU A 97 -43.02 78.56 3.86
CA GLU A 97 -41.84 79.07 4.60
C GLU A 97 -42.16 79.27 6.08
N GLN A 98 -43.29 79.92 6.40
CA GLN A 98 -43.77 80.04 7.78
C GLN A 98 -44.02 78.67 8.41
N GLY A 99 -44.68 77.75 7.69
CA GLY A 99 -44.93 76.40 8.18
C GLY A 99 -43.64 75.60 8.45
N LEU A 100 -42.60 75.77 7.63
CA LEU A 100 -41.28 75.16 7.86
C LEU A 100 -40.58 75.78 9.07
N ASP A 101 -40.62 77.10 9.23
CA ASP A 101 -40.01 77.79 10.37
C ASP A 101 -40.72 77.47 11.69
N ASP A 102 -42.04 77.36 11.69
CA ASP A 102 -42.81 76.96 12.87
C ASP A 102 -42.50 75.50 13.24
N GLN A 103 -42.37 74.59 12.26
CA GLN A 103 -41.91 73.22 12.52
C GLN A 103 -40.47 73.17 13.01
N LYS A 104 -39.55 73.99 12.49
CA LYS A 104 -38.17 74.09 13.00
C LYS A 104 -38.16 74.56 14.45
N ARG A 105 -38.93 75.58 14.81
CA ARG A 105 -39.04 76.06 16.20
C ARG A 105 -39.64 74.99 17.12
N ALA A 106 -40.70 74.31 16.70
CA ALA A 106 -41.30 73.22 17.46
C ALA A 106 -40.33 72.04 17.66
N ALA A 107 -39.61 71.64 16.60
CA ALA A 107 -38.60 70.59 16.65
C ALA A 107 -37.37 70.98 17.49
N SER A 108 -37.07 72.28 17.62
CA SER A 108 -35.97 72.80 18.44
C SER A 108 -36.33 72.96 19.92
N SER A 109 -37.57 72.66 20.31
CA SER A 109 -37.95 72.65 21.73
C SER A 109 -37.11 71.62 22.51
N ALA A 110 -36.80 71.94 23.77
CA ALA A 110 -35.95 71.08 24.61
C ALA A 110 -36.53 69.66 24.75
N SER A 111 -37.86 69.53 24.83
CA SER A 111 -38.55 68.24 24.93
C SER A 111 -38.46 67.41 23.65
N GLU A 112 -38.67 68.00 22.47
CA GLU A 112 -38.59 67.25 21.20
C GLU A 112 -37.14 66.93 20.81
N SER A 113 -36.20 67.81 21.12
CA SER A 113 -34.76 67.54 20.96
C SER A 113 -34.34 66.36 21.83
N ALA A 114 -34.67 66.37 23.13
CA ALA A 114 -34.38 65.27 24.03
C ALA A 114 -35.01 63.95 23.57
N ARG A 115 -36.27 63.99 23.09
CA ARG A 115 -36.96 62.81 22.55
C ARG A 115 -36.28 62.23 21.31
N ARG A 116 -35.82 63.08 20.38
CA ARG A 116 -35.04 62.64 19.22
C ARG A 116 -33.70 62.05 19.62
N THR A 117 -32.96 62.70 20.53
CA THR A 117 -31.69 62.16 21.03
C THR A 117 -31.90 60.79 21.67
N GLN A 118 -32.97 60.61 22.45
CA GLN A 118 -33.33 59.30 23.02
C GLN A 118 -33.68 58.27 21.95
N HIS A 119 -34.43 58.65 20.91
CA HIS A 119 -34.75 57.77 19.78
C HIS A 119 -33.49 57.35 19.00
N VAL A 120 -32.59 58.30 18.68
CA VAL A 120 -31.29 58.03 18.03
C VAL A 120 -30.46 57.08 18.88
N ALA A 121 -30.37 57.33 20.19
CA ALA A 121 -29.63 56.47 21.12
C ALA A 121 -30.21 55.04 21.15
N ALA A 122 -31.54 54.91 21.27
CA ALA A 122 -32.22 53.62 21.27
C ALA A 122 -32.05 52.85 19.93
N HIS A 123 -32.17 53.56 18.80
CA HIS A 123 -31.94 52.98 17.47
C HIS A 123 -30.50 52.52 17.30
N ASN A 124 -29.52 53.35 17.64
CA ASN A 124 -28.10 53.01 17.50
C ASN A 124 -27.70 51.86 18.44
N LEU A 125 -28.27 51.78 19.64
CA LEU A 125 -28.10 50.61 20.53
C LEU A 125 -28.64 49.32 19.88
N LYS A 126 -29.80 49.40 19.20
CA LYS A 126 -30.35 48.26 18.45
C LYS A 126 -29.46 47.86 17.27
N VAL A 127 -28.90 48.84 16.54
CA VAL A 127 -27.92 48.59 15.46
C VAL A 127 -26.71 47.84 16.00
N GLU A 128 -26.16 48.26 17.14
CA GLU A 128 -25.01 47.59 17.79
C GLU A 128 -25.34 46.17 18.23
N THR A 129 -26.53 45.96 18.79
CA THR A 129 -27.01 44.64 19.20
C THR A 129 -27.09 43.68 18.01
N VAL A 130 -27.70 44.13 16.89
CA VAL A 130 -27.81 43.33 15.67
C VAL A 130 -26.43 43.07 15.05
N ALA A 131 -25.54 44.07 15.02
CA ALA A 131 -24.17 43.89 14.55
C ALA A 131 -23.39 42.86 15.39
N GLY A 132 -23.59 42.86 16.72
CA GLY A 132 -23.05 41.86 17.62
C GLY A 132 -23.58 40.45 17.31
N GLN A 133 -24.88 40.29 17.09
CA GLN A 133 -25.50 39.03 16.70
C GLN A 133 -24.95 38.51 15.36
N ILE A 134 -24.86 39.38 14.34
CA ILE A 134 -24.28 39.02 13.04
C ILE A 134 -22.85 38.51 13.20
N LYS A 135 -22.03 39.17 14.01
CA LYS A 135 -20.64 38.76 14.25
C LYS A 135 -20.55 37.38 14.91
N VAL A 136 -21.42 37.07 15.88
CA VAL A 136 -21.47 35.75 16.53
C VAL A 136 -21.92 34.66 15.54
N LEU A 137 -22.92 34.96 14.71
CA LEU A 137 -23.38 34.04 13.66
C LEU A 137 -22.29 33.80 12.61
N GLU A 138 -21.56 34.83 12.20
CA GLU A 138 -20.41 34.70 11.29
C GLU A 138 -19.33 33.79 11.86
N GLN A 139 -18.95 33.99 13.12
CA GLN A 139 -18.00 33.09 13.79
C GLN A 139 -18.50 31.64 13.85
N THR A 140 -19.80 31.44 14.09
CA THR A 140 -20.42 30.11 14.12
C THR A 140 -20.40 29.46 12.74
N ILE A 141 -20.70 30.22 11.69
CA ILE A 141 -20.65 29.77 10.30
C ILE A 141 -19.22 29.38 9.92
N ASP A 142 -18.24 30.23 10.21
CA ASP A 142 -16.83 29.96 9.89
C ASP A 142 -16.31 28.70 10.60
N GLN A 143 -16.65 28.53 11.89
CA GLN A 143 -16.31 27.33 12.64
C GLN A 143 -16.96 26.07 12.05
N ALA A 144 -18.25 26.14 11.69
CA ALA A 144 -18.96 25.01 11.10
C ALA A 144 -18.42 24.64 9.71
N VAL A 145 -18.03 25.62 8.89
CA VAL A 145 -17.39 25.39 7.58
C VAL A 145 -16.04 24.72 7.74
N ALA A 146 -15.19 25.21 8.64
CA ALA A 146 -13.88 24.61 8.94
C ALA A 146 -14.03 23.18 9.49
N TRP A 147 -15.02 22.96 10.35
CA TRP A 147 -15.32 21.63 10.89
C TRP A 147 -15.74 20.67 9.79
N ARG A 148 -16.65 21.08 8.90
CA ARG A 148 -17.11 20.28 7.74
C ARG A 148 -15.96 19.89 6.82
N ALA A 149 -15.06 20.82 6.49
CA ALA A 149 -13.91 20.53 5.65
C ALA A 149 -12.98 19.47 6.30
N SER A 150 -12.73 19.59 7.60
CA SER A 150 -11.93 18.61 8.35
C SER A 150 -12.61 17.23 8.43
N ALA A 151 -13.93 17.21 8.61
CA ALA A 151 -14.71 15.98 8.62
C ALA A 151 -14.71 15.27 7.26
N GLN A 152 -14.72 16.00 6.15
CA GLN A 152 -14.61 15.42 4.80
C GLN A 152 -13.24 14.75 4.59
N GLN A 153 -12.15 15.36 5.06
CA GLN A 153 -10.82 14.76 5.01
C GLN A 153 -10.73 13.48 5.85
N LEU A 154 -11.25 13.52 7.08
CA LEU A 154 -11.32 12.32 7.93
C LEU A 154 -12.17 11.22 7.28
N HIS A 155 -13.29 11.58 6.66
CA HIS A 155 -14.14 10.63 5.94
C HIS A 155 -13.36 9.94 4.80
N ALA A 156 -12.64 10.71 3.99
CA ALA A 156 -11.83 10.17 2.89
C ALA A 156 -10.75 9.19 3.39
N GLN A 157 -10.09 9.50 4.52
CA GLN A 157 -9.12 8.58 5.11
C GLN A 157 -9.79 7.28 5.62
N LEU A 158 -10.97 7.40 6.24
CA LEU A 158 -11.74 6.24 6.70
C LEU A 158 -12.30 5.41 5.53
N ASP A 159 -12.60 6.02 4.39
CA ASP A 159 -13.01 5.29 3.18
C ASP A 159 -11.88 4.38 2.67
N LEU A 160 -10.62 4.84 2.73
CA LEU A 160 -9.45 4.02 2.37
C LEU A 160 -9.26 2.84 3.35
N LEU A 161 -9.42 3.10 4.65
CA LEU A 161 -9.37 2.04 5.66
C LEU A 161 -10.51 1.02 5.45
N GLU A 162 -11.71 1.47 5.10
CA GLU A 162 -12.85 0.59 4.80
C GLU A 162 -12.53 -0.37 3.66
N GLN A 163 -11.91 0.14 2.58
CA GLN A 163 -11.50 -0.70 1.46
C GLN A 163 -10.50 -1.78 1.89
N ALA A 164 -9.52 -1.43 2.73
CA ALA A 164 -8.60 -2.41 3.29
C ALA A 164 -9.34 -3.48 4.11
N LEU A 165 -10.23 -3.06 5.02
CA LEU A 165 -10.97 -3.99 5.87
C LEU A 165 -11.92 -4.91 5.10
N LEU A 166 -12.68 -4.37 4.14
CA LEU A 166 -13.63 -5.15 3.33
C LEU A 166 -12.95 -6.15 2.42
N ARG A 167 -11.72 -5.87 2.00
CA ARG A 167 -10.96 -6.69 1.05
C ARG A 167 -9.88 -7.51 1.75
N HIS A 168 -9.98 -7.65 3.07
CA HIS A 168 -9.03 -8.40 3.90
C HIS A 168 -7.56 -7.97 3.74
N GLY A 169 -7.35 -6.69 3.41
CA GLY A 169 -6.03 -6.07 3.37
C GLY A 169 -5.43 -5.95 4.77
N TRP A 170 -4.12 -5.78 4.82
CA TRP A 170 -3.42 -5.65 6.10
C TRP A 170 -3.76 -4.33 6.81
N VAL A 171 -3.94 -4.41 8.13
CA VAL A 171 -4.08 -3.26 9.03
C VAL A 171 -3.17 -3.45 10.24
N SER A 172 -2.59 -2.37 10.75
CA SER A 172 -1.71 -2.41 11.91
C SER A 172 -2.46 -2.87 13.18
N ALA A 173 -1.78 -3.59 14.07
CA ALA A 173 -2.38 -4.11 15.31
C ALA A 173 -2.93 -3.00 16.23
N ASN A 174 -2.35 -1.79 16.19
CA ASN A 174 -2.82 -0.65 16.97
C ASN A 174 -4.04 0.08 16.37
N THR A 175 -4.56 -0.36 15.22
CA THR A 175 -5.66 0.32 14.51
C THR A 175 -6.90 0.51 15.39
N ALA A 176 -7.30 -0.50 16.17
CA ALA A 176 -8.45 -0.41 17.07
C ALA A 176 -8.28 0.71 18.10
N ALA A 177 -7.12 0.77 18.76
CA ALA A 177 -6.82 1.80 19.76
C ALA A 177 -6.76 3.22 19.14
N VAL A 178 -6.25 3.35 17.91
CA VAL A 178 -6.28 4.63 17.18
C VAL A 178 -7.73 5.04 16.89
N LEU A 179 -8.58 4.13 16.42
CA LEU A 179 -9.99 4.39 16.15
C LEU A 179 -10.78 4.76 17.41
N GLU A 180 -10.48 4.15 18.56
CA GLU A 180 -11.08 4.53 19.86
C GLU A 180 -10.72 5.97 20.25
N ASN A 181 -9.47 6.38 20.05
CA ASN A 181 -9.06 7.76 20.29
C ASN A 181 -9.75 8.73 19.33
N VAL A 182 -9.86 8.37 18.04
CA VAL A 182 -10.64 9.14 17.06
C VAL A 182 -12.09 9.31 17.54
N LEU A 183 -12.72 8.22 18.00
CA LEU A 183 -14.07 8.24 18.55
C LEU A 183 -14.18 9.19 19.75
N LEU A 184 -13.24 9.13 20.69
CA LEU A 184 -13.19 10.03 21.85
C LEU A 184 -13.18 11.50 21.43
N TYR A 185 -12.32 11.88 20.48
CA TYR A 185 -12.25 13.27 20.00
C TYR A 185 -13.52 13.69 19.24
N LEU A 186 -14.10 12.80 18.44
CA LEU A 186 -15.39 13.07 17.77
C LEU A 186 -16.52 13.29 18.78
N THR A 187 -16.60 12.52 19.87
CA THR A 187 -17.61 12.73 20.93
C THR A 187 -17.42 14.06 21.65
N ARG A 188 -16.19 14.55 21.76
CA ARG A 188 -15.84 15.88 22.30
C ARG A 188 -15.99 17.02 21.28
N ARG A 189 -16.43 16.72 20.06
CA ARG A 189 -16.56 17.64 18.91
C ARG A 189 -15.25 18.26 18.43
N ASP A 190 -14.12 17.67 18.79
CA ASP A 190 -12.79 18.11 18.36
C ASP A 190 -12.36 17.34 17.10
N ILE A 191 -12.80 17.83 15.94
CA ILE A 191 -12.48 17.20 14.65
C ILE A 191 -11.00 17.36 14.27
N ALA A 192 -10.34 18.41 14.75
CA ALA A 192 -8.95 18.66 14.46
C ALA A 192 -8.06 17.61 15.13
N ALA A 193 -8.29 17.35 16.42
CA ALA A 193 -7.61 16.29 17.15
C ALA A 193 -7.96 14.90 16.62
N ALA A 194 -9.24 14.64 16.28
CA ALA A 194 -9.64 13.38 15.67
C ALA A 194 -8.86 13.10 14.36
N ARG A 195 -8.71 14.12 13.51
CA ARG A 195 -7.92 14.03 12.27
C ARG A 195 -6.42 13.86 12.53
N GLN A 196 -5.88 14.54 13.53
CA GLN A 196 -4.47 14.39 13.88
C GLN A 196 -4.14 12.98 14.35
N VAL A 197 -5.01 12.39 15.18
CA VAL A 197 -4.84 11.01 15.65
C VAL A 197 -5.07 10.01 14.53
N SER A 198 -6.03 10.25 13.63
CA SER A 198 -6.27 9.34 12.50
C SER A 198 -5.06 9.24 11.56
N ALA A 199 -4.18 10.24 11.50
CA ALA A 199 -2.92 10.17 10.75
C ALA A 199 -2.01 9.00 11.18
N ASN A 200 -2.20 8.45 12.39
CA ASN A 200 -1.45 7.28 12.88
C ASN A 200 -2.01 5.93 12.38
N LEU A 201 -3.13 5.93 11.65
CA LEU A 201 -3.67 4.72 11.02
C LEU A 201 -2.70 4.23 9.93
N ARG A 202 -2.11 3.05 10.14
CA ARG A 202 -1.26 2.36 9.17
C ARG A 202 -1.99 1.13 8.64
N PHE A 203 -2.17 1.07 7.33
CA PHE A 203 -2.85 -0.02 6.65
C PHE A 203 -2.40 -0.11 5.19
N GLN A 204 -2.67 -1.25 4.56
CA GLN A 204 -2.41 -1.48 3.15
C GLN A 204 -3.41 -0.68 2.30
N MET A 205 -2.90 0.21 1.45
CA MET A 205 -3.69 0.87 0.44
C MET A 205 -4.00 -0.12 -0.69
N MET A 206 -5.23 -0.60 -0.74
CA MET A 206 -5.59 -1.66 -1.68
C MET A 206 -5.44 -1.18 -3.14
N PRO A 207 -4.78 -1.97 -4.01
CA PRO A 207 -4.74 -1.68 -5.44
C PRO A 207 -6.14 -1.59 -6.04
N SER A 208 -6.27 -0.83 -7.13
CA SER A 208 -7.54 -0.70 -7.85
C SER A 208 -8.03 -2.06 -8.37
N GLN A 209 -9.35 -2.23 -8.52
CA GLN A 209 -9.91 -3.46 -9.08
C GLN A 209 -9.39 -3.76 -10.50
N ALA A 210 -9.21 -2.72 -11.32
CA ALA A 210 -8.66 -2.86 -12.66
C ALA A 210 -7.23 -3.42 -12.64
N GLN A 211 -6.39 -2.93 -11.71
CA GLN A 211 -5.02 -3.42 -11.56
C GLN A 211 -4.97 -4.89 -11.12
N ILE A 212 -5.90 -5.32 -10.26
CA ILE A 212 -5.98 -6.73 -9.84
C ILE A 212 -6.52 -7.62 -10.95
N ALA A 213 -7.51 -7.16 -11.70
CA ALA A 213 -7.99 -7.88 -12.88
C ALA A 213 -6.87 -8.07 -13.91
N GLN A 214 -6.05 -7.03 -14.14
CA GLN A 214 -4.87 -7.14 -15.01
C GLN A 214 -3.88 -8.19 -14.49
N TRP A 215 -3.60 -8.21 -13.19
CA TRP A 215 -2.70 -9.19 -12.58
C TRP A 215 -3.24 -10.63 -12.67
N GLN A 216 -4.55 -10.78 -12.52
CA GLN A 216 -5.23 -12.06 -12.71
C GLN A 216 -5.11 -12.53 -14.16
N GLU A 217 -5.40 -11.66 -15.14
CA GLU A 217 -5.27 -12.00 -16.56
C GLU A 217 -3.84 -12.39 -16.94
N GLU A 218 -2.83 -11.65 -16.45
CA GLU A 218 -1.41 -11.96 -16.67
C GLU A 218 -1.07 -13.38 -16.16
N THR A 219 -1.48 -13.72 -14.93
CA THR A 219 -1.16 -15.02 -14.32
C THR A 219 -2.00 -16.17 -14.87
N GLU A 220 -3.24 -15.93 -15.28
CA GLU A 220 -4.03 -16.87 -16.09
C GLU A 220 -3.34 -17.17 -17.42
N GLY A 221 -2.75 -16.15 -18.06
CA GLY A 221 -1.92 -16.31 -19.25
C GLY A 221 -0.73 -17.24 -19.01
N PHE A 222 0.02 -17.05 -17.91
CA PHE A 222 1.14 -17.94 -17.55
C PHE A 222 0.68 -19.38 -17.32
N LEU A 223 -0.45 -19.57 -16.62
CA LEU A 223 -1.01 -20.88 -16.36
C LEU A 223 -1.48 -21.59 -17.63
N ALA A 224 -2.16 -20.86 -18.52
CA ALA A 224 -2.63 -21.39 -19.80
C ALA A 224 -1.46 -21.86 -20.67
N VAL A 225 -0.39 -21.06 -20.77
CA VAL A 225 0.84 -21.45 -21.47
C VAL A 225 1.43 -22.72 -20.87
N ALA A 226 1.60 -22.79 -19.54
CA ALA A 226 2.18 -23.96 -18.88
C ALA A 226 1.33 -25.23 -19.08
N ARG A 227 -0.01 -25.11 -19.05
CA ARG A 227 -0.92 -26.23 -19.32
C ARG A 227 -0.77 -26.77 -20.75
N ASN A 228 -0.69 -25.87 -21.74
CA ASN A 228 -0.57 -26.23 -23.15
C ASN A 228 0.74 -26.95 -23.52
N GLU A 229 1.79 -26.81 -22.70
CA GLU A 229 3.08 -27.48 -22.96
C GLU A 229 3.07 -28.98 -22.62
N GLY A 230 2.09 -29.46 -21.83
CA GLY A 230 1.68 -30.87 -21.68
C GLY A 230 2.67 -31.84 -21.02
N SER A 231 3.91 -31.88 -21.50
CA SER A 231 4.94 -32.86 -21.12
C SER A 231 6.08 -32.26 -20.27
N VAL A 232 5.98 -30.98 -19.91
CA VAL A 232 7.06 -30.23 -19.24
C VAL A 232 6.51 -29.33 -18.14
N GLY A 233 7.28 -29.22 -17.06
CA GLY A 233 7.07 -28.33 -15.94
C GLY A 233 5.77 -28.63 -15.20
N PHE A 234 4.87 -27.65 -15.17
CA PHE A 234 3.62 -27.67 -14.41
C PHE A 234 2.77 -28.93 -14.66
N THR A 235 2.53 -29.27 -15.93
CA THR A 235 1.68 -30.42 -16.29
C THR A 235 2.38 -31.74 -15.99
N ALA A 236 3.70 -31.82 -16.23
CA ALA A 236 4.50 -32.99 -15.88
C ALA A 236 4.52 -33.24 -14.35
N GLN A 237 4.57 -32.16 -13.56
CA GLN A 237 4.58 -32.20 -12.10
C GLN A 237 3.35 -32.92 -11.53
N ALA A 238 2.18 -32.79 -12.17
CA ALA A 238 0.94 -33.41 -11.71
C ALA A 238 1.04 -34.94 -11.57
N SER A 239 1.95 -35.59 -12.32
CA SER A 239 2.21 -37.03 -12.22
C SER A 239 3.09 -37.45 -11.04
N PHE A 240 3.61 -36.49 -10.26
CA PHE A 240 4.50 -36.70 -9.11
C PHE A 240 3.69 -36.50 -7.82
N THR A 241 2.81 -37.46 -7.55
CA THR A 241 1.75 -37.37 -6.54
C THR A 241 2.24 -36.93 -5.16
N SER A 242 3.35 -37.48 -4.65
CA SER A 242 3.89 -37.09 -3.35
C SER A 242 4.38 -35.65 -3.31
N ILE A 243 5.11 -35.21 -4.36
CA ILE A 243 5.57 -33.82 -4.45
C ILE A 243 4.39 -32.86 -4.52
N VAL A 244 3.41 -33.19 -5.37
CA VAL A 244 2.19 -32.39 -5.52
C VAL A 244 1.43 -32.30 -4.21
N HIS A 245 1.33 -33.40 -3.47
CA HIS A 245 0.69 -33.43 -2.16
C HIS A 245 1.39 -32.48 -1.18
N ASP A 246 2.71 -32.63 -1.01
CA ASP A 246 3.50 -31.84 -0.07
C ASP A 246 3.54 -30.35 -0.44
N ALA A 247 3.67 -30.06 -1.74
CA ALA A 247 3.58 -28.70 -2.30
C ALA A 247 2.22 -28.06 -2.06
N SER A 248 1.15 -28.77 -2.41
CA SER A 248 -0.22 -28.25 -2.25
C SER A 248 -0.53 -27.98 -0.79
N ALA A 249 -0.12 -28.87 0.12
CA ALA A 249 -0.28 -28.65 1.56
C ALA A 249 0.43 -27.38 2.03
N LEU A 250 1.66 -27.16 1.55
CA LEU A 250 2.45 -25.97 1.89
C LEU A 250 1.79 -24.68 1.39
N VAL A 251 1.33 -24.67 0.14
CA VAL A 251 0.69 -23.51 -0.49
C VAL A 251 -0.68 -23.21 0.13
N LEU A 252 -1.49 -24.26 0.36
CA LEU A 252 -2.81 -24.13 0.98
C LEU A 252 -2.72 -23.51 2.37
N ALA A 253 -1.67 -23.79 3.14
CA ALA A 253 -1.45 -23.15 4.44
C ALA A 253 -1.35 -21.61 4.33
N GLY A 254 -0.87 -21.06 3.20
CA GLY A 254 -0.82 -19.62 2.92
C GLY A 254 -2.08 -19.05 2.26
N CYS A 255 -3.09 -19.88 1.95
CA CYS A 255 -4.32 -19.45 1.29
C CYS A 255 -5.44 -19.10 2.30
N VAL A 256 -6.37 -18.26 1.85
CA VAL A 256 -7.57 -17.93 2.64
C VAL A 256 -8.43 -19.19 2.91
N PRO A 257 -9.19 -19.26 4.02
CA PRO A 257 -9.91 -20.49 4.40
C PRO A 257 -10.90 -21.03 3.35
N SER A 258 -11.53 -20.14 2.57
CA SER A 258 -12.45 -20.53 1.50
C SER A 258 -11.73 -21.33 0.41
N VAL A 259 -10.59 -20.84 -0.08
CA VAL A 259 -9.76 -21.52 -1.09
C VAL A 259 -9.25 -22.86 -0.57
N ARG A 260 -8.83 -22.92 0.69
CA ARG A 260 -8.43 -24.19 1.31
C ARG A 260 -9.54 -25.22 1.29
N SER A 261 -10.73 -24.82 1.73
CA SER A 261 -11.88 -25.72 1.82
C SER A 261 -12.37 -26.14 0.43
N ASP A 262 -12.23 -25.28 -0.58
CA ASP A 262 -12.63 -25.56 -1.96
C ASP A 262 -11.67 -26.57 -2.62
N VAL A 263 -10.37 -26.29 -2.62
CA VAL A 263 -9.36 -27.18 -3.21
C VAL A 263 -9.28 -28.54 -2.51
N GLN A 264 -9.51 -28.60 -1.19
CA GLN A 264 -9.48 -29.87 -0.45
C GLN A 264 -10.63 -30.82 -0.79
N GLN A 265 -11.65 -30.38 -1.54
CA GLN A 265 -12.73 -31.25 -2.00
C GLN A 265 -12.29 -32.21 -3.11
N ASP A 266 -11.27 -31.85 -3.89
CA ASP A 266 -10.76 -32.73 -4.94
C ASP A 266 -9.99 -33.91 -4.31
N ALA A 267 -10.42 -35.13 -4.63
CA ALA A 267 -9.83 -36.35 -4.07
C ALA A 267 -8.43 -36.62 -4.63
N GLU A 268 -8.27 -36.47 -5.95
CA GLU A 268 -7.03 -36.75 -6.66
C GLU A 268 -6.01 -35.61 -6.51
N PRO A 269 -4.75 -35.90 -6.14
CA PRO A 269 -3.71 -34.87 -5.99
C PRO A 269 -3.47 -34.04 -7.26
N ALA A 270 -3.61 -34.65 -8.45
CA ALA A 270 -3.46 -33.94 -9.71
C ALA A 270 -4.59 -32.91 -9.93
N ASP A 271 -5.83 -33.24 -9.56
CA ASP A 271 -6.96 -32.32 -9.67
C ASP A 271 -6.79 -31.15 -8.69
N ARG A 272 -6.40 -31.45 -7.44
CA ARG A 272 -6.02 -30.42 -6.45
C ARG A 272 -4.94 -29.49 -6.97
N TRP A 273 -3.92 -30.03 -7.64
CA TRP A 273 -2.83 -29.23 -8.21
C TRP A 273 -3.32 -28.24 -9.26
N TYR A 274 -4.15 -28.71 -10.21
CA TYR A 274 -4.68 -27.87 -11.26
C TYR A 274 -5.67 -26.83 -10.72
N HIS A 275 -6.51 -27.23 -9.77
CA HIS A 275 -7.47 -26.36 -9.12
C HIS A 275 -6.75 -25.28 -8.30
N LEU A 276 -5.78 -25.66 -7.48
CA LEU A 276 -4.97 -24.74 -6.68
C LEU A 276 -4.27 -23.70 -7.55
N ALA A 277 -3.60 -24.11 -8.63
CA ALA A 277 -2.93 -23.17 -9.52
C ALA A 277 -3.90 -22.17 -10.16
N HIS A 278 -5.15 -22.58 -10.44
CA HIS A 278 -6.19 -21.68 -10.92
C HIS A 278 -6.64 -20.71 -9.83
N GLN A 279 -6.82 -21.17 -8.58
CA GLN A 279 -7.16 -20.30 -7.45
C GLN A 279 -6.08 -19.24 -7.20
N LEU A 280 -4.80 -19.59 -7.43
CA LEU A 280 -3.67 -18.68 -7.23
C LEU A 280 -3.49 -17.63 -8.32
N THR A 281 -4.28 -17.62 -9.40
CA THR A 281 -4.23 -16.49 -10.36
C THR A 281 -4.69 -15.19 -9.71
N ARG A 282 -5.42 -15.29 -8.60
CA ARG A 282 -5.97 -14.16 -7.85
C ARG A 282 -5.13 -13.86 -6.59
N PRO A 283 -4.61 -12.63 -6.41
CA PRO A 283 -3.83 -12.29 -5.23
C PRO A 283 -4.67 -12.30 -3.94
N ASP A 284 -5.96 -11.97 -4.03
CA ASP A 284 -6.92 -11.97 -2.90
C ASP A 284 -7.22 -13.37 -2.34
N HIS A 285 -6.76 -14.43 -3.01
CA HIS A 285 -6.89 -15.81 -2.54
C HIS A 285 -5.74 -16.23 -1.60
N VAL A 286 -4.71 -15.39 -1.45
CA VAL A 286 -3.54 -15.61 -0.61
C VAL A 286 -3.61 -14.67 0.60
N VAL A 287 -3.28 -15.17 1.80
CA VAL A 287 -3.31 -14.39 3.05
C VAL A 287 -2.31 -13.23 2.99
N HIS A 288 -1.09 -13.49 2.51
CA HIS A 288 -0.07 -12.48 2.32
C HIS A 288 0.24 -12.30 0.83
N TRP A 289 -0.23 -11.20 0.23
CA TRP A 289 -0.12 -10.98 -1.22
C TRP A 289 1.33 -11.00 -1.73
N VAL A 290 2.31 -10.68 -0.90
CA VAL A 290 3.73 -10.77 -1.24
C VAL A 290 4.11 -12.20 -1.67
N GLN A 291 3.58 -13.22 -0.99
CA GLN A 291 3.80 -14.63 -1.35
C GLN A 291 3.22 -14.98 -2.72
N TRP A 292 2.08 -14.39 -3.11
CA TRP A 292 1.50 -14.56 -4.45
C TRP A 292 2.45 -14.06 -5.55
N ALA A 293 3.05 -12.88 -5.39
CA ALA A 293 4.00 -12.35 -6.38
C ALA A 293 5.26 -13.21 -6.47
N LEU A 294 5.79 -13.64 -5.31
CA LEU A 294 6.95 -14.53 -5.27
C LEU A 294 6.65 -15.89 -5.92
N TYR A 295 5.45 -16.45 -5.70
CA TYR A 295 5.03 -17.71 -6.30
C TYR A 295 5.05 -17.62 -7.83
N TRP A 296 4.43 -16.60 -8.43
CA TRP A 296 4.35 -16.48 -9.89
C TRP A 296 5.68 -16.15 -10.57
N ALA A 297 6.58 -15.40 -9.93
CA ALA A 297 7.94 -15.22 -10.44
C ALA A 297 8.72 -16.55 -10.45
N ASN A 298 8.59 -17.35 -9.38
CA ASN A 298 9.23 -18.65 -9.30
C ASN A 298 8.55 -19.69 -10.22
N PHE A 299 7.24 -19.61 -10.42
CA PHE A 299 6.48 -20.44 -11.36
C PHE A 299 7.05 -20.31 -12.77
N GLN A 300 7.17 -19.07 -13.26
CA GLN A 300 7.72 -18.79 -14.59
C GLN A 300 9.17 -19.26 -14.72
N THR A 301 9.97 -19.01 -13.67
CA THR A 301 11.37 -19.45 -13.59
C THR A 301 11.48 -20.98 -13.71
N ALA A 302 10.68 -21.72 -12.93
CA ALA A 302 10.67 -23.19 -12.93
C ALA A 302 10.15 -23.78 -14.25
N GLN A 303 9.11 -23.18 -14.84
CA GLN A 303 8.58 -23.58 -16.15
C GLN A 303 9.63 -23.41 -17.24
N ARG A 304 10.27 -22.25 -17.30
CA ARG A 304 11.33 -21.95 -18.28
C ARG A 304 12.54 -22.87 -18.12
N PHE A 305 12.95 -23.12 -16.88
CA PHE A 305 14.06 -24.02 -16.59
C PHE A 305 13.78 -25.45 -17.07
N SER A 306 12.56 -25.95 -16.84
CA SER A 306 12.20 -27.32 -17.22
C SER A 306 12.09 -27.52 -18.73
N LYS A 307 11.77 -26.45 -19.47
CA LYS A 307 11.73 -26.43 -20.93
C LYS A 307 13.12 -26.52 -21.56
N ASP A 308 14.10 -25.86 -20.96
CA ASP A 308 15.45 -25.81 -21.50
C ASP A 308 16.35 -26.88 -20.87
N GLN A 309 16.30 -28.08 -21.44
CA GLN A 309 17.13 -29.22 -21.02
C GLN A 309 18.64 -28.95 -21.09
N SER A 310 19.08 -27.95 -21.87
CA SER A 310 20.49 -27.56 -21.93
C SER A 310 20.97 -26.89 -20.63
N LEU A 311 20.05 -26.23 -19.90
CA LEU A 311 20.34 -25.63 -18.59
C LEU A 311 20.60 -26.70 -17.51
N ALA A 312 19.96 -27.87 -17.63
CA ALA A 312 20.20 -29.02 -16.76
C ALA A 312 21.49 -29.81 -17.12
N HIS A 313 22.16 -29.44 -18.23
CA HIS A 313 23.29 -30.17 -18.80
C HIS A 313 24.65 -29.63 -18.35
N ALA A 314 24.69 -28.40 -17.82
CA ALA A 314 25.88 -27.80 -17.27
C ALA A 314 26.23 -28.47 -15.94
N HIS A 315 27.44 -29.03 -15.87
CA HIS A 315 27.96 -29.68 -14.68
C HIS A 315 27.96 -28.68 -13.51
N GLU A 316 27.06 -28.92 -12.55
CA GLU A 316 26.85 -28.12 -11.34
C GLU A 316 26.31 -26.71 -11.64
N GLU A 317 25.41 -26.25 -10.77
CA GLU A 317 24.90 -24.87 -10.79
C GLU A 317 26.05 -23.86 -10.74
N HIS A 318 27.20 -24.29 -10.22
CA HIS A 318 28.50 -23.63 -10.25
C HIS A 318 28.95 -23.13 -11.64
N SER A 319 28.57 -23.79 -12.75
CA SER A 319 29.10 -23.47 -14.09
C SER A 319 28.20 -22.60 -14.98
N THR A 320 26.86 -22.67 -14.88
CA THR A 320 25.97 -21.83 -15.73
C THR A 320 25.01 -20.92 -14.99
N GLY A 321 24.53 -21.30 -13.80
CA GLY A 321 23.52 -20.50 -13.09
C GLY A 321 22.24 -20.26 -13.88
N GLY A 322 21.80 -21.22 -14.70
CA GLY A 322 20.59 -21.08 -15.53
C GLY A 322 19.31 -20.82 -14.72
N LEU A 323 19.10 -21.55 -13.62
CA LEU A 323 17.96 -21.33 -12.73
C LEU A 323 18.08 -19.97 -12.03
N LEU A 324 19.25 -19.66 -11.46
CA LEU A 324 19.52 -18.43 -10.73
C LEU A 324 19.47 -17.17 -11.61
N SER A 325 19.93 -17.25 -12.86
CA SER A 325 19.88 -16.13 -13.80
C SER A 325 18.45 -15.84 -14.26
N ASN A 326 17.64 -16.88 -14.51
CA ASN A 326 16.20 -16.73 -14.76
C ASN A 326 15.47 -16.19 -13.53
N LEU A 327 15.80 -16.70 -12.34
CA LEU A 327 15.22 -16.25 -11.07
C LEU A 327 15.45 -14.76 -10.86
N ARG A 328 16.64 -14.27 -11.17
CA ARG A 328 16.97 -12.85 -11.11
C ARG A 328 16.07 -12.03 -12.02
N SER A 329 15.91 -12.44 -13.29
CA SER A 329 15.03 -11.77 -14.25
C SER A 329 13.61 -11.64 -13.71
N GLU A 330 12.99 -12.74 -13.31
CA GLU A 330 11.57 -12.75 -12.94
C GLU A 330 11.31 -12.17 -11.55
N SER A 331 12.20 -12.41 -10.59
CA SER A 331 12.01 -11.89 -9.23
C SER A 331 12.28 -10.38 -9.17
N GLU A 332 13.34 -9.87 -9.81
CA GLU A 332 13.63 -8.42 -9.85
C GLU A 332 12.63 -7.66 -10.71
N ARG A 333 12.32 -8.17 -11.91
CA ARG A 333 11.58 -7.39 -12.91
C ARG A 333 10.07 -7.57 -12.86
N TRP A 334 9.60 -8.72 -12.35
CA TRP A 334 8.17 -8.99 -12.27
C TRP A 334 7.66 -8.91 -10.82
N ALA A 335 8.20 -9.68 -9.89
CA ALA A 335 7.67 -9.70 -8.51
C ALA A 335 7.89 -8.38 -7.76
N GLY A 336 9.10 -7.79 -7.85
CA GLY A 336 9.44 -6.54 -7.15
C GLY A 336 8.43 -5.41 -7.41
N PRO A 337 8.21 -5.00 -8.68
CA PRO A 337 7.23 -3.97 -9.01
C PRO A 337 5.80 -4.28 -8.58
N LYS A 338 5.40 -5.55 -8.57
CA LYS A 338 4.06 -5.96 -8.09
C LYS A 338 3.98 -5.78 -6.57
N ILE A 339 4.99 -6.20 -5.82
CA ILE A 339 5.07 -6.02 -4.35
C ILE A 339 5.01 -4.54 -3.99
N ASP A 340 5.80 -3.70 -4.65
CA ASP A 340 5.80 -2.26 -4.41
C ASP A 340 4.43 -1.63 -4.73
N ALA A 341 3.73 -2.16 -5.73
CA ALA A 341 2.39 -1.73 -6.12
C ALA A 341 1.24 -2.29 -5.23
N MET A 342 1.51 -3.19 -4.28
CA MET A 342 0.48 -3.73 -3.37
C MET A 342 0.00 -2.73 -2.31
N GLY A 343 0.67 -1.58 -2.19
CA GLY A 343 0.25 -0.45 -1.36
C GLY A 343 0.50 -0.61 0.14
N TYR A 344 1.40 -1.52 0.53
CA TYR A 344 1.90 -1.56 1.91
C TYR A 344 2.71 -0.29 2.22
N PRO A 345 2.61 0.25 3.45
CA PRO A 345 3.32 1.47 3.81
C PRO A 345 4.84 1.25 3.86
N GLU A 346 5.60 2.22 3.34
CA GLU A 346 7.07 2.32 3.44
C GLU A 346 7.83 1.12 2.83
N VAL A 347 7.23 0.30 1.95
CA VAL A 347 7.87 -0.90 1.42
C VAL A 347 8.85 -0.62 0.28
N THR A 348 10.04 -1.23 0.38
CA THR A 348 10.99 -1.40 -0.72
C THR A 348 11.35 -2.88 -0.86
N SER A 349 11.19 -3.44 -2.06
CA SER A 349 11.59 -4.82 -2.36
C SER A 349 13.00 -4.90 -2.97
N PHE A 350 13.79 -5.87 -2.51
CA PHE A 350 15.04 -6.29 -3.13
C PHE A 350 15.01 -7.81 -3.26
N LEU A 351 14.73 -8.27 -4.47
CA LEU A 351 14.74 -9.67 -4.84
C LEU A 351 15.91 -9.87 -5.79
N GLY A 352 16.69 -10.94 -5.70
CA GLY A 352 17.75 -11.14 -6.69
C GLY A 352 18.79 -12.17 -6.33
N THR A 353 19.76 -12.32 -7.22
CA THR A 353 20.89 -13.23 -7.03
C THR A 353 22.21 -12.48 -7.00
N LEU A 354 23.06 -12.80 -6.03
CA LEU A 354 24.40 -12.26 -5.89
C LEU A 354 25.40 -13.38 -6.22
N ALA A 355 26.14 -13.22 -7.31
CA ALA A 355 27.20 -14.13 -7.71
C ALA A 355 28.56 -13.62 -7.21
N LEU A 356 29.26 -14.48 -6.47
CA LEU A 356 30.37 -14.15 -5.59
C LEU A 356 31.43 -15.20 -5.91
N GLY A 357 32.35 -14.90 -6.84
CA GLY A 357 33.19 -15.87 -7.54
C GLY A 357 33.94 -16.88 -6.64
N GLY A 358 34.29 -18.04 -7.23
CA GLY A 358 34.80 -19.27 -6.59
C GLY A 358 35.61 -19.09 -5.30
N THR A 359 34.91 -19.11 -4.17
CA THR A 359 35.48 -19.23 -2.83
C THR A 359 35.66 -20.71 -2.47
N ALA A 360 36.55 -21.02 -1.53
CA ALA A 360 36.68 -22.37 -0.96
C ALA A 360 35.48 -22.80 -0.10
N ALA A 361 34.36 -22.05 -0.16
CA ALA A 361 33.20 -22.20 0.69
C ALA A 361 32.36 -23.44 0.39
N GLU A 362 32.20 -23.83 -0.88
CA GLU A 362 31.49 -25.07 -1.24
C GLU A 362 32.18 -26.29 -0.58
N ALA A 363 33.52 -26.29 -0.58
CA ALA A 363 34.30 -27.32 0.08
C ALA A 363 34.10 -27.35 1.61
N HIS A 364 33.59 -26.28 2.22
CA HIS A 364 33.31 -26.21 3.65
C HIS A 364 31.83 -26.48 3.99
N LEU A 365 30.90 -25.81 3.32
CA LEU A 365 29.47 -25.85 3.59
C LEU A 365 28.77 -27.03 2.91
N GLY A 366 29.33 -27.57 1.82
CA GLY A 366 28.70 -28.64 1.04
C GLY A 366 27.44 -28.20 0.29
N ALA A 367 27.28 -26.90 0.04
CA ALA A 367 26.15 -26.29 -0.65
C ALA A 367 26.62 -25.42 -1.83
N ASP A 368 25.85 -25.43 -2.91
CA ASP A 368 26.13 -24.66 -4.13
C ASP A 368 25.71 -23.18 -3.96
N PHE A 369 24.61 -22.93 -3.25
CA PHE A 369 24.10 -21.59 -3.01
C PHE A 369 23.35 -21.48 -1.67
N GLY A 370 23.26 -20.24 -1.17
CA GLY A 370 22.44 -19.90 0.00
C GLY A 370 21.22 -19.07 -0.39
N ILE A 371 20.18 -19.12 0.45
CA ILE A 371 18.98 -18.29 0.33
C ILE A 371 18.83 -17.50 1.61
N ILE A 372 18.57 -16.20 1.49
CA ILE A 372 18.22 -15.30 2.59
C ILE A 372 16.84 -14.73 2.29
N VAL A 373 15.93 -14.91 3.25
CA VAL A 373 14.62 -14.26 3.25
C VAL A 373 14.59 -13.26 4.40
N ASP A 374 14.27 -12.01 4.09
CA ASP A 374 14.06 -10.96 5.08
C ASP A 374 12.86 -10.10 4.66
N ILE A 375 11.68 -10.53 5.07
CA ILE A 375 10.42 -9.89 4.75
C ILE A 375 9.84 -9.26 6.01
N ASN A 376 9.57 -7.96 5.96
CA ASN A 376 8.83 -7.23 6.97
C ASN A 376 7.82 -6.33 6.27
N VAL A 377 6.75 -6.95 5.76
CA VAL A 377 5.71 -6.28 4.98
C VAL A 377 4.34 -6.59 5.59
N GLY A 378 3.68 -5.52 6.04
CA GLY A 378 2.37 -5.63 6.65
C GLY A 378 2.39 -6.57 7.85
N GLY A 379 1.71 -7.72 7.73
CA GLY A 379 1.57 -8.71 8.79
C GLY A 379 2.56 -9.87 8.70
N LEU A 380 3.36 -9.91 7.63
CA LEU A 380 4.32 -10.96 7.37
C LEU A 380 5.71 -10.48 7.81
N VAL A 381 6.21 -11.09 8.89
CA VAL A 381 7.57 -10.86 9.39
C VAL A 381 8.33 -12.19 9.36
N VAL A 382 9.24 -12.34 8.41
CA VAL A 382 9.96 -13.58 8.14
C VAL A 382 11.43 -13.29 7.95
N ARG A 383 12.28 -13.89 8.79
CA ARG A 383 13.73 -13.85 8.66
C ARG A 383 14.25 -15.28 8.65
N LYS A 384 14.56 -15.80 7.46
CA LYS A 384 14.92 -17.21 7.26
C LYS A 384 16.14 -17.36 6.37
N VAL A 385 16.84 -18.48 6.55
CA VAL A 385 17.90 -18.89 5.64
C VAL A 385 17.78 -20.36 5.23
N ALA A 386 18.38 -20.68 4.09
CA ALA A 386 18.58 -22.05 3.63
C ALA A 386 19.92 -22.21 2.90
N LEU A 387 20.54 -23.37 3.02
CA LEU A 387 21.66 -23.83 2.20
C LEU A 387 21.16 -24.93 1.28
N VAL A 388 21.52 -24.84 -0.01
CA VAL A 388 20.99 -25.73 -1.02
C VAL A 388 22.12 -26.31 -1.88
N GLN A 389 22.15 -27.64 -1.97
CA GLN A 389 23.01 -28.37 -2.90
C GLN A 389 22.21 -28.83 -4.13
N GLY A 390 22.65 -28.41 -5.31
CA GLY A 390 22.08 -28.83 -6.58
C GLY A 390 22.54 -30.23 -6.98
N LYS A 391 21.61 -31.07 -7.45
CA LYS A 391 21.89 -32.38 -8.04
C LYS A 391 21.02 -32.62 -9.26
N VAL A 392 21.57 -33.29 -10.27
CA VAL A 392 20.80 -33.70 -11.45
C VAL A 392 20.10 -35.03 -11.15
N SER A 393 18.78 -35.03 -11.27
CA SER A 393 17.92 -36.20 -11.21
C SER A 393 17.74 -36.75 -12.62
N LYS A 394 18.32 -37.92 -12.91
CA LYS A 394 18.15 -38.59 -14.21
C LYS A 394 17.06 -39.65 -14.09
N ASN A 395 15.98 -39.49 -14.85
CA ASN A 395 14.84 -40.40 -14.85
C ASN A 395 14.22 -40.64 -13.45
N GLY A 396 14.22 -39.60 -12.60
CA GLY A 396 13.68 -39.69 -11.24
C GLY A 396 14.62 -40.32 -10.20
N LYS A 397 15.90 -40.47 -10.53
CA LYS A 397 16.93 -40.95 -9.60
C LYS A 397 18.10 -39.98 -9.55
N ALA A 398 18.62 -39.73 -8.36
CA ALA A 398 19.80 -38.90 -8.15
C ALA A 398 20.80 -39.61 -7.25
N ASP A 399 22.09 -39.42 -7.54
CA ASP A 399 23.17 -39.82 -6.63
C ASP A 399 23.54 -38.62 -5.75
N ILE A 400 23.30 -38.77 -4.44
CA ILE A 400 23.62 -37.75 -3.44
C ILE A 400 24.95 -38.01 -2.73
N ALA A 401 25.64 -39.11 -3.04
CA ALA A 401 26.97 -39.35 -2.56
C ALA A 401 27.96 -38.32 -3.13
N SER A 402 29.10 -38.19 -2.45
CA SER A 402 30.19 -37.34 -2.89
C SER A 402 31.51 -37.84 -2.30
N LYS A 403 32.60 -37.56 -3.00
CA LYS A 403 33.93 -37.80 -2.45
C LYS A 403 34.17 -36.85 -1.27
N PRO A 404 34.94 -37.26 -0.25
CA PRO A 404 35.34 -36.34 0.81
C PRO A 404 36.15 -35.15 0.27
N THR A 405 35.71 -33.93 0.55
CA THR A 405 36.33 -32.69 0.06
C THR A 405 36.55 -31.68 1.18
N GLY A 406 37.37 -30.66 0.91
CA GLY A 406 37.66 -29.57 1.84
C GLY A 406 38.64 -29.92 2.96
N PRO A 407 38.88 -28.98 3.90
CA PRO A 407 39.89 -29.12 4.95
C PRO A 407 39.60 -30.27 5.91
N MET A 408 38.32 -30.52 6.20
CA MET A 408 37.88 -31.55 7.14
C MET A 408 37.72 -32.94 6.50
N LYS A 409 37.92 -33.07 5.18
CA LYS A 409 37.76 -34.33 4.43
C LYS A 409 36.39 -34.99 4.73
N LEU A 410 35.31 -34.23 4.60
CA LEU A 410 33.93 -34.68 4.78
C LEU A 410 33.21 -34.79 3.43
N THR A 411 32.24 -35.69 3.32
CA THR A 411 31.30 -35.74 2.19
C THR A 411 30.31 -34.56 2.27
N GLN A 412 29.62 -34.25 1.16
CA GLN A 412 28.56 -33.23 1.14
C GLN A 412 27.45 -33.54 2.15
N LEU A 413 27.03 -34.80 2.27
CA LEU A 413 26.00 -35.20 3.25
C LEU A 413 26.46 -35.05 4.70
N GLU A 414 27.74 -35.32 4.99
CA GLU A 414 28.31 -35.04 6.32
C GLU A 414 28.37 -33.53 6.62
N LYS A 415 28.42 -32.66 5.60
CA LYS A 415 28.41 -31.20 5.76
C LYS A 415 27.01 -30.63 5.92
N LEU A 416 26.03 -31.17 5.18
CA LEU A 416 24.62 -30.77 5.19
C LEU A 416 23.85 -31.48 6.32
N HIS A 417 24.12 -31.09 7.56
CA HIS A 417 23.64 -31.77 8.77
C HIS A 417 22.59 -30.97 9.57
N ASP A 418 22.35 -29.70 9.24
CA ASP A 418 21.32 -28.90 9.89
C ASP A 418 19.93 -29.22 9.29
N PRO A 419 19.01 -29.85 10.05
CA PRO A 419 17.72 -30.30 9.52
C PRO A 419 16.76 -29.16 9.14
N GLN A 420 17.02 -27.95 9.64
CA GLN A 420 16.20 -26.77 9.36
C GLN A 420 16.78 -25.94 8.21
N ARG A 421 18.11 -25.86 8.11
CA ARG A 421 18.82 -25.03 7.13
C ARG A 421 19.17 -25.74 5.83
N ASP A 422 19.45 -27.05 5.85
CA ASP A 422 20.18 -27.71 4.76
C ASP A 422 19.27 -28.56 3.84
N PHE A 423 19.38 -28.33 2.53
CA PHE A 423 18.50 -28.89 1.50
C PHE A 423 19.26 -29.38 0.26
N TYR A 424 18.61 -30.25 -0.51
CA TYR A 424 18.98 -30.59 -1.88
C TYR A 424 17.93 -30.07 -2.86
N ALA A 425 18.38 -29.46 -3.96
CA ALA A 425 17.57 -29.15 -5.12
C ALA A 425 17.86 -30.15 -6.25
N PHE A 426 16.81 -30.77 -6.79
CA PHE A 426 16.90 -31.75 -7.87
C PHE A 426 16.45 -31.16 -9.19
N TYR A 427 17.38 -31.13 -10.15
CA TYR A 427 17.13 -30.72 -11.53
C TYR A 427 16.81 -31.95 -12.36
N HIS A 428 15.54 -32.07 -12.75
CA HIS A 428 15.04 -33.27 -13.39
C HIS A 428 15.36 -33.32 -14.87
N ARG A 429 15.81 -34.49 -15.30
CA ARG A 429 16.12 -34.80 -16.68
C ARG A 429 15.44 -36.09 -17.09
N GLY A 430 14.68 -36.02 -18.17
CA GLY A 430 14.08 -37.17 -18.82
C GLY A 430 14.91 -37.70 -20.01
N LEU A 431 14.63 -38.94 -20.42
CA LEU A 431 14.91 -39.42 -21.78
C LEU A 431 14.08 -38.62 -22.80
N ARG A 432 14.43 -38.72 -24.09
CA ARG A 432 13.66 -38.09 -25.17
C ARG A 432 12.18 -38.53 -25.08
N GLY A 433 11.27 -37.59 -24.87
CA GLY A 433 9.82 -37.85 -24.74
C GLY A 433 9.30 -38.15 -23.32
N ALA A 434 10.15 -38.18 -22.29
CA ALA A 434 9.70 -38.35 -20.90
C ALA A 434 9.25 -37.01 -20.28
N SER A 435 8.28 -37.07 -19.37
CA SER A 435 7.80 -35.90 -18.63
C SER A 435 8.89 -35.30 -17.74
N ILE A 436 9.07 -33.98 -17.80
CA ILE A 436 10.09 -33.27 -17.04
C ILE A 436 9.40 -32.36 -16.02
N PRO A 437 9.31 -32.74 -14.74
CA PRO A 437 8.73 -31.91 -13.70
C PRO A 437 9.58 -30.66 -13.44
N TRP A 438 9.04 -29.72 -12.66
CA TRP A 438 9.82 -28.59 -12.14
C TRP A 438 10.95 -29.05 -11.22
N PRO A 439 11.97 -28.21 -10.98
CA PRO A 439 12.93 -28.47 -9.92
C PRO A 439 12.22 -28.72 -8.60
N THR A 440 12.66 -29.76 -7.88
CA THR A 440 12.11 -30.10 -6.56
C THR A 440 13.16 -29.94 -5.49
N VAL A 441 12.73 -29.65 -4.27
CA VAL A 441 13.60 -29.40 -3.12
C VAL A 441 13.21 -30.35 -2.00
N ASN A 442 14.22 -30.95 -1.36
CA ASN A 442 14.02 -31.83 -0.22
C ASN A 442 15.03 -31.51 0.89
N ARG A 443 14.67 -31.78 2.14
CA ARG A 443 15.60 -31.63 3.26
C ARG A 443 16.71 -32.66 3.14
N ALA A 444 17.95 -32.28 3.43
CA ALA A 444 19.06 -33.23 3.41
C ALA A 444 18.82 -34.41 4.38
N CYS A 445 18.28 -34.12 5.56
CA CYS A 445 17.96 -35.14 6.57
C CYS A 445 16.84 -36.10 6.16
N ALA A 446 15.96 -35.73 5.23
CA ALA A 446 14.87 -36.60 4.77
C ALA A 446 15.32 -37.61 3.70
N LEU A 447 16.51 -37.41 3.13
CA LEU A 447 17.05 -38.25 2.06
C LEU A 447 17.91 -39.42 2.58
N THR A 448 18.19 -39.44 3.87
CA THR A 448 19.02 -40.45 4.52
C THR A 448 18.29 -41.05 5.71
N THR A 449 18.65 -42.29 6.04
CA THR A 449 18.14 -43.00 7.21
C THR A 449 19.26 -43.13 8.24
N PRO A 450 18.96 -43.43 9.52
CA PRO A 450 20.01 -43.67 10.53
C PRO A 450 21.02 -44.76 10.15
N THR A 451 20.64 -45.67 9.23
CA THR A 451 21.48 -46.76 8.73
C THR A 451 22.23 -46.44 7.44
N THR A 452 22.02 -45.25 6.85
CA THR A 452 22.69 -44.86 5.60
C THR A 452 24.19 -44.62 5.86
N ASP A 453 25.05 -45.32 5.14
CA ASP A 453 26.49 -45.04 5.13
C ASP A 453 26.76 -43.75 4.35
N LEU A 454 27.00 -42.64 5.06
CA LEU A 454 27.26 -41.31 4.50
C LEU A 454 28.58 -41.22 3.71
N ARG A 455 29.44 -42.24 3.78
CA ARG A 455 30.71 -42.34 3.07
C ARG A 455 30.67 -43.33 1.90
N ALA A 456 29.50 -43.92 1.65
CA ALA A 456 29.31 -44.79 0.50
C ALA A 456 29.68 -44.07 -0.80
N ALA A 457 30.29 -44.80 -1.74
CA ALA A 457 30.70 -44.24 -3.03
C ALA A 457 29.50 -43.79 -3.89
N GLN A 458 28.32 -44.37 -3.65
CA GLN A 458 27.06 -44.03 -4.31
C GLN A 458 25.90 -44.17 -3.33
N ILE A 459 25.00 -43.20 -3.34
CA ILE A 459 23.74 -43.22 -2.56
C ILE A 459 22.65 -42.76 -3.52
N ILE A 460 21.98 -43.73 -4.13
CA ILE A 460 20.93 -43.48 -5.13
C ILE A 460 19.58 -43.35 -4.44
N ILE A 461 18.94 -42.21 -4.61
CA ILE A 461 17.61 -41.92 -4.07
C ILE A 461 16.58 -41.74 -5.18
N SER A 462 15.32 -41.99 -4.83
CA SER A 462 14.17 -41.65 -5.67
C SER A 462 13.78 -40.19 -5.42
N THR A 463 13.80 -39.37 -6.47
CA THR A 463 13.48 -37.93 -6.37
C THR A 463 11.99 -37.64 -6.63
N ARG A 464 11.18 -38.70 -6.77
CA ARG A 464 9.73 -38.61 -7.03
C ARG A 464 8.88 -38.69 -5.77
N GLU A 465 9.47 -39.14 -4.66
CA GLU A 465 8.73 -39.67 -3.52
C GLU A 465 8.45 -38.66 -2.41
N SER A 466 9.17 -37.53 -2.35
CA SER A 466 8.97 -36.51 -1.31
C SER A 466 9.66 -35.19 -1.65
N GLY A 467 9.19 -34.11 -1.02
CA GLY A 467 9.72 -32.77 -1.16
C GLY A 467 8.71 -31.81 -1.80
N TRP A 468 9.17 -30.61 -2.13
CA TRP A 468 8.33 -29.54 -2.66
C TRP A 468 8.79 -29.14 -4.06
N ASP A 469 7.89 -28.62 -4.90
CA ASP A 469 8.33 -27.88 -6.08
C ASP A 469 8.98 -26.55 -5.69
N TRP A 470 9.84 -26.04 -6.56
CA TRP A 470 10.59 -24.81 -6.34
C TRP A 470 9.70 -23.57 -6.03
N PRO A 471 8.65 -23.25 -6.80
CA PRO A 471 7.72 -22.16 -6.47
C PRO A 471 7.13 -22.25 -5.06
N SER A 472 6.59 -23.41 -4.68
CA SER A 472 5.99 -23.63 -3.37
C SER A 472 7.03 -23.52 -2.25
N PHE A 473 8.23 -24.10 -2.44
CA PHE A 473 9.33 -24.04 -1.49
C PHE A 473 9.77 -22.60 -1.18
N ILE A 474 9.91 -21.73 -2.18
CA ILE A 474 10.31 -20.34 -1.97
C ILE A 474 9.17 -19.53 -1.35
N ALA A 475 8.02 -19.48 -2.01
CA ALA A 475 6.96 -18.53 -1.68
C ALA A 475 6.18 -18.87 -0.40
N PHE A 476 5.93 -20.15 -0.16
CA PHE A 476 5.11 -20.62 0.97
C PHE A 476 5.91 -21.42 2.00
N GLY A 477 7.08 -21.92 1.60
CA GLY A 477 8.08 -22.44 2.53
C GLY A 477 8.89 -21.31 3.16
N LEU A 478 9.93 -20.85 2.48
CA LEU A 478 10.90 -19.90 3.04
C LEU A 478 10.31 -18.53 3.33
N CYS A 479 9.30 -18.08 2.59
CA CYS A 479 8.66 -16.77 2.79
C CYS A 479 7.41 -16.82 3.68
N SER A 480 7.28 -17.85 4.52
CA SER A 480 6.22 -17.99 5.52
C SER A 480 6.82 -18.09 6.92
N ASP A 481 6.23 -17.42 7.90
CA ASP A 481 6.64 -17.44 9.31
C ASP A 481 6.27 -18.76 10.01
N THR A 482 5.16 -19.35 9.59
CA THR A 482 4.57 -20.56 10.19
C THR A 482 5.06 -21.86 9.55
N SER A 483 5.72 -21.79 8.39
CA SER A 483 6.27 -23.00 7.78
C SER A 483 7.49 -23.50 8.58
N GLY A 484 7.62 -24.82 8.70
CA GLY A 484 8.85 -25.42 9.24
C GLY A 484 10.03 -25.38 8.26
N VAL A 485 9.86 -24.79 7.06
CA VAL A 485 10.86 -24.80 5.98
C VAL A 485 11.83 -23.63 6.14
N GLY A 486 13.12 -23.92 6.08
CA GLY A 486 14.21 -22.98 6.35
C GLY A 486 14.50 -22.83 7.85
N ARG A 487 15.70 -22.33 8.16
CA ARG A 487 16.08 -21.98 9.53
C ARG A 487 15.62 -20.56 9.82
N MET A 488 14.75 -20.38 10.81
CA MET A 488 14.35 -19.07 11.30
C MET A 488 15.51 -18.40 12.05
N LEU A 489 15.70 -17.10 11.82
CA LEU A 489 16.70 -16.29 12.50
C LEU A 489 16.07 -15.62 13.72
N GLU A 490 16.81 -15.58 14.82
CA GLU A 490 16.44 -14.75 15.97
C GLU A 490 16.67 -13.25 15.68
N GLU A 491 16.09 -12.38 16.50
CA GLU A 491 16.10 -10.92 16.29
C GLU A 491 17.51 -10.35 16.07
N HIS A 492 18.50 -10.85 16.81
CA HIS A 492 19.88 -10.37 16.75
C HIS A 492 20.81 -11.24 15.88
N GLU A 493 20.28 -12.33 15.29
CA GLU A 493 21.10 -13.17 14.44
C GLU A 493 21.37 -12.50 13.09
N ASP A 494 22.62 -12.64 12.65
CA ASP A 494 23.06 -12.21 11.34
C ASP A 494 22.91 -13.35 10.34
N ALA A 495 22.09 -13.16 9.30
CA ALA A 495 21.83 -14.13 8.25
C ALA A 495 23.12 -14.67 7.62
N LEU A 496 24.13 -13.80 7.43
CA LEU A 496 25.42 -14.18 6.85
C LEU A 496 26.26 -15.05 7.79
N ALA A 497 26.25 -14.77 9.09
CA ALA A 497 26.92 -15.62 10.07
C ALA A 497 26.24 -16.99 10.15
N VAL A 498 24.91 -17.03 10.15
CA VAL A 498 24.13 -18.27 10.25
C VAL A 498 24.30 -19.16 8.99
N LEU A 499 24.29 -18.57 7.80
CA LEU A 499 24.57 -19.29 6.55
C LEU A 499 25.99 -19.86 6.49
N SER A 500 26.96 -19.16 7.09
CA SER A 500 28.36 -19.56 7.07
C SER A 500 28.79 -20.39 8.30
N SER A 501 27.85 -20.79 9.15
CA SER A 501 28.14 -21.50 10.41
C SER A 501 29.14 -20.74 11.31
N GLY A 502 29.03 -19.41 11.34
CA GLY A 502 29.86 -18.50 12.14
C GLY A 502 31.16 -18.03 11.45
N ARG A 503 31.48 -18.56 10.27
CA ARG A 503 32.71 -18.26 9.52
C ARG A 503 32.40 -17.46 8.28
N ARG A 504 32.15 -16.15 8.42
CA ARG A 504 31.65 -15.28 7.34
C ARG A 504 32.52 -15.31 6.07
N GLU A 505 33.79 -15.69 6.17
CA GLU A 505 34.71 -15.93 5.07
C GLU A 505 34.37 -17.14 4.19
N LEU A 506 33.48 -18.02 4.63
CA LEU A 506 33.09 -19.28 3.99
C LEU A 506 31.63 -19.28 3.55
N LEU A 507 31.08 -18.14 3.14
CA LEU A 507 29.74 -18.07 2.55
C LEU A 507 29.70 -18.68 1.13
N PRO A 508 28.56 -19.26 0.70
CA PRO A 508 28.41 -19.83 -0.63
C PRO A 508 28.71 -18.82 -1.73
N GLY A 509 29.28 -19.30 -2.84
CA GLY A 509 29.62 -18.44 -3.98
C GLY A 509 28.41 -17.82 -4.69
N ARG A 510 27.19 -18.20 -4.31
CA ARG A 510 25.95 -17.57 -4.80
C ARG A 510 24.94 -17.45 -3.69
N LEU A 511 24.24 -16.31 -3.66
CA LEU A 511 23.14 -16.06 -2.73
C LEU A 511 21.89 -15.65 -3.52
N ILE A 512 20.74 -16.22 -3.16
CA ILE A 512 19.43 -15.68 -3.48
C ILE A 512 19.00 -14.83 -2.30
N VAL A 513 18.62 -13.58 -2.56
CA VAL A 513 18.08 -12.67 -1.54
C VAL A 513 16.64 -12.35 -1.90
N VAL A 514 15.74 -12.58 -0.94
CA VAL A 514 14.32 -12.21 -1.01
C VAL A 514 14.08 -11.26 0.15
N ALA A 515 14.17 -9.96 -0.11
CA ALA A 515 13.91 -8.93 0.88
C ALA A 515 12.74 -8.04 0.45
N ALA A 516 11.85 -7.74 1.38
CA ALA A 516 10.77 -6.78 1.17
C ALA A 516 10.37 -6.17 2.52
N GLY A 517 10.26 -4.84 2.61
CA GLY A 517 9.88 -4.19 3.87
C GLY A 517 10.32 -2.74 3.95
N GLY A 518 10.11 -2.11 5.11
CA GLY A 518 10.42 -0.71 5.33
C GLY A 518 11.79 -0.43 5.94
N GLY A 519 12.46 0.59 5.40
CA GLY A 519 13.74 1.14 5.86
C GLY A 519 14.91 0.86 4.91
N ASP A 520 16.02 1.58 5.14
CA ASP A 520 17.32 1.36 4.47
C ASP A 520 17.85 -0.06 4.63
N TYR A 521 17.22 -0.92 5.42
CA TYR A 521 17.68 -2.24 5.81
C TYR A 521 17.76 -3.26 4.65
N SER A 522 16.79 -3.29 3.72
CA SER A 522 16.89 -4.14 2.51
C SER A 522 18.07 -3.72 1.63
N LEU A 523 18.30 -2.40 1.52
CA LEU A 523 19.44 -1.81 0.81
C LEU A 523 20.75 -1.99 1.58
N GLU A 524 20.69 -1.99 2.92
CA GLU A 524 21.82 -2.23 3.82
C GLU A 524 22.24 -3.69 3.73
N LEU A 525 21.31 -4.65 3.70
CA LEU A 525 21.62 -6.06 3.48
C LEU A 525 22.29 -6.25 2.12
N GLN A 526 21.75 -5.64 1.07
CA GLN A 526 22.38 -5.64 -0.26
C GLN A 526 23.79 -5.03 -0.20
N HIS A 527 23.96 -3.90 0.47
CA HIS A 527 25.25 -3.22 0.60
C HIS A 527 26.24 -4.05 1.41
N ARG A 528 25.84 -4.59 2.57
CA ARG A 528 26.64 -5.44 3.45
C ARG A 528 27.11 -6.70 2.72
N VAL A 529 26.22 -7.38 2.00
CA VAL A 529 26.62 -8.52 1.18
C VAL A 529 27.59 -8.07 0.08
N SER A 530 27.28 -6.99 -0.65
CA SER A 530 28.17 -6.49 -1.70
C SER A 530 29.57 -6.10 -1.16
N GLN A 531 29.63 -5.43 -0.01
CA GLN A 531 30.88 -4.98 0.62
C GLN A 531 31.70 -6.14 1.16
N HIS A 532 31.07 -7.08 1.88
CA HIS A 532 31.75 -8.24 2.45
C HIS A 532 32.61 -8.98 1.42
N TYR A 533 32.08 -9.17 0.22
CA TYR A 533 32.81 -9.86 -0.85
C TYR A 533 33.79 -8.97 -1.64
N LYS A 534 33.56 -7.65 -1.71
CA LYS A 534 34.58 -6.70 -2.22
C LYS A 534 35.82 -6.72 -1.33
N THR A 535 35.64 -6.75 -0.01
CA THR A 535 36.72 -6.78 0.99
C THR A 535 37.50 -8.10 0.95
N MET A 536 36.85 -9.23 0.63
CA MET A 536 37.49 -10.54 0.50
C MET A 536 38.26 -10.77 -0.82
N GLY A 537 38.39 -9.75 -1.68
CA GLY A 537 39.26 -9.80 -2.86
C GLY A 537 38.72 -10.61 -4.05
N THR A 538 37.45 -11.00 -4.06
CA THR A 538 36.84 -11.71 -5.20
C THR A 538 36.43 -10.71 -6.28
N SER A 539 37.28 -10.51 -7.28
CA SER A 539 37.02 -9.60 -8.38
C SER A 539 35.99 -10.18 -9.34
N TYR A 540 34.88 -9.45 -9.52
CA TYR A 540 33.91 -9.63 -10.60
C TYR A 540 34.56 -9.22 -11.94
N ARG A 541 35.48 -10.04 -12.47
CA ARG A 541 36.13 -9.76 -13.76
C ARG A 541 36.58 -11.05 -14.44
N ARG A 542 35.68 -11.63 -15.23
CA ARG A 542 35.92 -12.35 -16.49
C ARG A 542 34.62 -13.05 -16.87
N ASP A 543 33.86 -12.40 -17.73
CA ASP A 543 32.90 -13.03 -18.67
C ASP A 543 32.42 -12.02 -19.71
N ARG A 544 32.64 -10.71 -19.50
CA ARG A 544 32.40 -9.68 -20.54
C ARG A 544 33.41 -9.63 -21.68
N ASP A 545 34.64 -10.13 -21.53
CA ASP A 545 35.73 -9.87 -22.50
C ASP A 545 36.12 -11.09 -23.37
N LYS A 546 35.36 -12.19 -23.35
CA LYS A 546 35.67 -13.35 -24.22
C LYS A 546 34.85 -13.46 -25.50
N ASP A 547 33.83 -12.61 -25.70
CA ASP A 547 33.00 -12.67 -26.91
C ASP A 547 33.38 -11.65 -28.00
N HIS A 548 34.35 -10.77 -27.76
CA HIS A 548 34.81 -9.81 -28.77
C HIS A 548 36.33 -9.76 -28.86
N GLY A 549 36.93 -10.85 -29.38
CA GLY A 549 38.29 -10.86 -29.91
C GLY A 549 38.27 -11.43 -31.34
N PRO A 550 38.90 -10.80 -32.33
CA PRO A 550 38.85 -11.29 -33.71
C PRO A 550 39.54 -12.64 -33.80
N LYS A 551 38.90 -13.60 -34.47
CA LYS A 551 39.53 -14.86 -34.90
C LYS A 551 40.65 -14.53 -35.88
N ASN A 552 41.88 -14.44 -35.39
CA ASN A 552 43.06 -14.43 -36.25
C ASN A 552 43.21 -15.83 -36.87
N ARG A 553 42.83 -15.93 -38.14
CA ARG A 553 43.27 -16.99 -39.04
C ARG A 553 44.78 -16.86 -39.24
N GLY A 554 45.55 -17.69 -38.55
CA GLY A 554 46.93 -17.98 -38.93
C GLY A 554 46.94 -19.06 -40.01
N GLN A 555 47.19 -18.67 -41.25
CA GLN A 555 47.74 -19.56 -42.27
C GLN A 555 49.16 -19.98 -41.86
N GLY A 556 49.48 -21.25 -42.04
CA GLY A 556 50.84 -21.80 -41.92
C GLY A 556 50.89 -23.19 -42.53
N LEU A 557 51.32 -23.23 -43.79
CA LEU A 557 51.50 -24.39 -44.67
C LEU A 557 52.71 -25.26 -44.31
N SER A 558 52.75 -26.43 -45.00
CA SER A 558 53.83 -27.43 -45.18
C SER A 558 53.83 -28.58 -44.16
N ARG A 559 53.76 -29.85 -44.57
CA ARG A 559 54.08 -30.53 -45.83
C ARG A 559 53.05 -31.59 -46.18
#